data_AF-A0A835TK85-F1
#
_entry.id   AF-A0A835TK85-F1
#
_cell.length_a   1.000
_cell.length_b   1.000
_cell.length_c   1.000
_cell.angle_alpha   90.00
_cell.angle_beta   90.00
_cell.angle_gamma   90.00
#
_symmetry.space_group_name_H-M   'P 1'
#
loop_
_entity.id
_entity.type
_entity.pdbx_description
1 polymer ?
#
loop_
_entity_poly.entity_id
_entity_poly.type
_entity_poly.pdbx_seq_one_letter_code
_entity_poly.pdbx_strand_id
1 'polypeptide(L)'
;MTCLSNNQLNLMQEVRQGSFKIQIKALISANARIIMEIDKIDELKSFLKVLPPVGFCCVYGSSLHPNNSDKSSMVDFIIGVSDPKQWHSEVILYNLETYSVMSHLFKFWYFCISHSIFGYHTSKNMELNEDHYASWMVPLGGAKLVHLPLPLFFYCLNPETLTYLLFQITQVADKIGVGVHFNPFVTWNDKMLKYGVVRLHDLVQDVLHWERFYLSGRLQKPVHILVDNLDIGDVNSVNLRAAVSAALLLLPSKFTEEDLYSKICSLSYMGDLRMLFAEDKNKVKRIVEGQFGLFQSMYRPFLKEYEAKELLTFSLPNSHQANISQDSSLSMTHSLVHSLPPLVRRKMGMKLGEMQVLKDSGRVLHEVVIGSREEAAKSMQKIIRRTVMVSSARQAVSGFLTAGGVNATRYLANKVRKAWKSRT
;
A
#
# COMPACT_ATOMS: atom_id res chain seq x y z
N MET A 1 -26.49 -45.61 -41.52
CA MET A 1 -25.14 -45.64 -40.93
C MET A 1 -24.19 -44.95 -41.89
N THR A 2 -23.87 -43.69 -41.68
CA THR A 2 -22.95 -42.93 -42.54
C THR A 2 -21.51 -43.17 -42.07
N CYS A 3 -20.75 -43.97 -42.82
CA CYS A 3 -19.33 -44.17 -42.61
C CYS A 3 -18.58 -42.86 -42.94
N LEU A 4 -18.00 -42.22 -41.92
CA LEU A 4 -17.02 -41.16 -42.12
C LEU A 4 -15.85 -41.72 -42.94
N SER A 5 -15.40 -40.99 -43.96
CA SER A 5 -14.23 -41.42 -44.75
C SER A 5 -12.97 -41.40 -43.87
N ASN A 6 -12.03 -42.33 -44.13
CA ASN A 6 -10.79 -42.44 -43.34
C ASN A 6 -10.02 -41.10 -43.20
N ASN A 7 -10.12 -40.21 -44.19
CA ASN A 7 -9.52 -38.88 -44.13
C ASN A 7 -10.20 -37.95 -43.11
N GLN A 8 -11.52 -38.03 -42.92
CA GLN A 8 -12.22 -37.24 -41.90
C GLN A 8 -11.95 -37.74 -40.48
N LEU A 9 -11.77 -39.06 -40.30
CA LEU A 9 -11.34 -39.62 -39.01
C LEU A 9 -9.92 -39.19 -38.63
N ASN A 10 -8.99 -39.20 -39.59
CA ASN A 10 -7.61 -38.74 -39.38
C ASN A 10 -7.54 -37.25 -39.06
N LEU A 11 -8.29 -36.41 -39.78
CA LEU A 11 -8.41 -34.97 -39.48
C LEU A 11 -8.98 -34.71 -38.08
N MET A 12 -10.02 -35.47 -37.66
CA MET A 12 -10.56 -35.36 -36.30
C MET A 12 -9.58 -35.84 -35.22
N GLN A 13 -8.78 -36.87 -35.50
CA GLN A 13 -7.72 -37.32 -34.59
C GLN A 13 -6.57 -36.32 -34.50
N GLU A 14 -6.13 -35.73 -35.61
CA GLU A 14 -5.09 -34.69 -35.62
C GLU A 14 -5.54 -33.42 -34.91
N VAL A 15 -6.79 -32.97 -35.12
CA VAL A 15 -7.38 -31.83 -34.40
C VAL A 15 -7.49 -32.12 -32.90
N ARG A 16 -7.89 -33.34 -32.51
CA ARG A 16 -8.02 -33.74 -31.10
C ARG A 16 -6.65 -33.88 -30.41
N GLN A 17 -5.65 -34.44 -31.10
CA GLN A 17 -4.26 -34.51 -30.60
C GLN A 17 -3.62 -33.10 -30.51
N GLY A 18 -3.85 -32.24 -31.50
CA GLY A 18 -3.42 -30.84 -31.47
C GLY A 18 -4.03 -30.07 -30.30
N SER A 19 -5.35 -30.22 -30.08
CA SER A 19 -6.07 -29.64 -28.94
C SER A 19 -5.54 -30.13 -27.59
N PHE A 20 -5.29 -31.44 -27.46
CA PHE A 20 -4.72 -32.03 -26.25
C PHE A 20 -3.30 -31.54 -25.96
N LYS A 21 -2.45 -31.43 -27.00
CA LYS A 21 -1.08 -30.90 -26.88
C LYS A 21 -1.07 -29.42 -26.48
N ILE A 22 -2.04 -28.63 -26.94
CA ILE A 22 -2.25 -27.24 -26.52
C ILE A 22 -2.66 -27.18 -25.05
N GLN A 23 -3.60 -28.02 -24.62
CA GLN A 23 -4.03 -28.09 -23.21
C GLN A 23 -2.90 -28.51 -22.27
N ILE A 24 -2.08 -29.50 -22.63
CA ILE A 24 -0.91 -29.91 -21.84
C ILE A 24 0.11 -28.77 -21.74
N LYS A 25 0.42 -28.08 -22.85
CA LYS A 25 1.34 -26.93 -22.82
C LYS A 25 0.80 -25.80 -21.96
N ALA A 26 -0.49 -25.52 -22.01
CA ALA A 26 -1.13 -24.53 -21.15
C ALA A 26 -1.05 -24.92 -19.67
N LEU A 27 -1.28 -26.20 -19.34
CA LEU A 27 -1.20 -26.71 -17.98
C LEU A 27 0.24 -26.66 -17.44
N ILE A 28 1.24 -27.06 -18.23
CA ILE A 28 2.66 -26.97 -17.86
C ILE A 28 3.06 -25.51 -17.65
N SER A 29 2.63 -24.61 -18.53
CA SER A 29 2.91 -23.18 -18.38
C SER A 29 2.24 -22.58 -17.15
N ALA A 30 1.01 -22.99 -16.84
CA ALA A 30 0.31 -22.57 -15.62
C ALA A 30 1.02 -23.09 -14.37
N ASN A 31 1.42 -24.35 -14.34
CA ASN A 31 2.17 -24.94 -13.23
C ASN A 31 3.53 -24.25 -13.03
N ALA A 32 4.26 -23.96 -14.10
CA ALA A 32 5.52 -23.21 -14.02
C ALA A 32 5.31 -21.79 -13.44
N ARG A 33 4.22 -21.11 -13.83
CA ARG A 33 3.87 -19.79 -13.27
C ARG A 33 3.54 -19.86 -11.78
N ILE A 34 2.78 -20.87 -11.36
CA ILE A 34 2.43 -21.10 -9.96
C ILE A 34 3.70 -21.35 -9.13
N ILE A 35 4.62 -22.20 -9.61
CA ILE A 35 5.89 -22.48 -8.93
C ILE A 35 6.73 -21.21 -8.78
N MET A 36 6.88 -20.42 -9.86
CA MET A 36 7.61 -19.14 -9.79
C MET A 36 6.98 -18.13 -8.82
N GLU A 37 5.65 -18.13 -8.69
CA GLU A 37 4.94 -17.25 -7.77
C GLU A 37 5.14 -17.68 -6.31
N ILE A 38 5.14 -19.00 -6.04
CA ILE A 38 5.45 -19.59 -4.73
C ILE A 38 6.89 -19.25 -4.31
N ASP A 39 7.88 -19.49 -5.18
CA ASP A 39 9.28 -19.18 -4.89
C ASP A 39 9.47 -17.69 -4.55
N LYS A 40 8.81 -16.81 -5.31
CA LYS A 40 8.84 -15.36 -5.06
C LYS A 40 8.21 -15.00 -3.71
N ILE A 41 7.13 -15.66 -3.31
CA ILE A 41 6.48 -15.46 -2.00
C ILE A 41 7.38 -15.94 -0.87
N ASP A 42 8.01 -17.10 -1.01
CA ASP A 42 8.89 -17.66 0.02
C ASP A 42 10.14 -16.81 0.24
N GLU A 43 10.69 -16.27 -0.85
CA GLU A 43 11.79 -15.30 -0.77
C GLU A 43 11.38 -14.03 -0.01
N LEU A 44 10.17 -13.50 -0.25
CA LEU A 44 9.65 -12.34 0.50
C LEU A 44 9.34 -12.68 1.96
N LYS A 45 8.88 -13.90 2.25
CA LYS A 45 8.67 -14.39 3.62
C LYS A 45 9.98 -14.59 4.37
N SER A 46 11.09 -14.89 3.69
CA SER A 46 12.40 -15.03 4.32
C SER A 46 12.84 -13.75 5.05
N PHE A 47 12.47 -12.58 4.51
CA PHE A 47 12.71 -11.28 5.16
C PHE A 47 11.98 -11.17 6.51
N LEU A 48 10.75 -11.70 6.60
CA LEU A 48 9.97 -11.66 7.84
C LEU A 48 10.56 -12.55 8.94
N LYS A 49 11.34 -13.58 8.59
CA LYS A 49 11.96 -14.50 9.56
C LYS A 49 13.07 -13.86 10.38
N VAL A 50 13.68 -12.77 9.89
CA VAL A 50 14.74 -12.04 10.60
C VAL A 50 14.22 -10.82 11.36
N LEU A 51 12.91 -10.59 11.34
CA LEU A 51 12.27 -9.50 12.04
C LEU A 51 11.63 -10.00 13.36
N PRO A 52 11.46 -9.12 14.35
CA PRO A 52 10.64 -9.43 15.52
C PRO A 52 9.20 -9.77 15.13
N PRO A 53 8.41 -10.36 16.05
CA PRO A 53 7.07 -10.87 15.75
C PRO A 53 6.18 -9.90 14.97
N VAL A 54 5.63 -10.40 13.87
CA VAL A 54 4.73 -9.66 12.96
C VAL A 54 3.34 -10.28 13.06
N GLY A 55 2.33 -9.44 13.33
CA GLY A 55 0.93 -9.89 13.39
C GLY A 55 0.20 -9.80 12.05
N PHE A 56 0.64 -8.91 11.18
CA PHE A 56 0.11 -8.77 9.82
C PHE A 56 1.20 -8.32 8.86
N CYS A 57 1.23 -8.87 7.65
CA CYS A 57 2.12 -8.40 6.61
C CYS A 57 1.46 -8.53 5.24
N CYS A 58 1.52 -7.45 4.45
CA CYS A 58 1.19 -7.52 3.04
C CYS A 58 2.25 -6.81 2.19
N VAL A 59 2.44 -7.32 0.98
CA VAL A 59 3.26 -6.69 -0.05
C VAL A 59 2.39 -6.03 -1.09
N TYR A 60 2.89 -4.91 -1.61
CA TYR A 60 2.20 -4.13 -2.62
C TYR A 60 3.15 -3.40 -3.58
N GLY A 61 2.55 -2.77 -4.59
CA GLY A 61 3.26 -1.87 -5.50
C GLY A 61 3.52 -2.47 -6.88
N SER A 62 4.27 -1.73 -7.69
CA SER A 62 4.50 -2.07 -9.10
C SER A 62 5.28 -3.37 -9.29
N SER A 63 6.05 -3.83 -8.30
CA SER A 63 6.81 -5.09 -8.34
C SER A 63 5.94 -6.35 -8.36
N LEU A 64 4.64 -6.20 -8.09
CA LEU A 64 3.63 -7.27 -8.16
C LEU A 64 2.83 -7.24 -9.45
N HIS A 65 3.06 -6.26 -10.33
CA HIS A 65 2.40 -6.24 -11.62
C HIS A 65 2.99 -7.38 -12.49
N PRO A 66 2.17 -8.27 -13.06
CA PRO A 66 2.65 -9.38 -13.89
C PRO A 66 3.51 -8.90 -15.07
N ASN A 67 3.24 -7.69 -15.56
CA ASN A 67 3.93 -7.07 -16.69
C ASN A 67 5.18 -6.28 -16.31
N ASN A 68 5.56 -6.26 -15.03
CA ASN A 68 6.75 -5.54 -14.58
C ASN A 68 7.94 -6.51 -14.44
N SER A 69 8.77 -6.56 -15.48
CA SER A 69 10.01 -7.34 -15.52
C SER A 69 11.23 -6.60 -14.94
N ASP A 70 11.03 -5.39 -14.40
CA ASP A 70 12.12 -4.56 -13.88
C ASP A 70 12.56 -5.03 -12.48
N LYS A 71 13.70 -5.74 -12.44
CA LYS A 71 14.38 -6.19 -11.21
C LYS A 71 14.81 -5.04 -10.29
N SER A 72 14.86 -3.79 -10.78
CA SER A 72 15.19 -2.62 -9.96
C SER A 72 13.99 -2.03 -9.21
N SER A 73 12.78 -2.59 -9.41
CA SER A 73 11.58 -2.07 -8.77
C SER A 73 11.50 -2.46 -7.29
N MET A 74 11.57 -1.43 -6.44
CA MET A 74 11.45 -1.59 -4.99
C MET A 74 10.14 -2.27 -4.59
N VAL A 75 10.21 -3.26 -3.69
CA VAL A 75 9.04 -3.97 -3.15
C VAL A 75 8.54 -3.23 -1.90
N ASP A 76 7.27 -2.82 -1.89
CA ASP A 76 6.67 -2.13 -0.75
C ASP A 76 5.97 -3.14 0.18
N PHE A 77 6.21 -3.04 1.49
CA PHE A 77 5.58 -3.84 2.55
C PHE A 77 4.79 -2.94 3.50
N ILE A 78 3.68 -3.43 4.03
CA ILE A 78 3.09 -2.97 5.29
C ILE A 78 3.24 -4.09 6.31
N ILE A 79 3.74 -3.76 7.49
CA ILE A 79 3.97 -4.66 8.62
C ILE A 79 3.16 -4.12 9.81
N GLY A 80 2.17 -4.89 10.23
CA GLY A 80 1.36 -4.65 11.42
C GLY A 80 1.95 -5.36 12.63
N VAL A 81 2.24 -4.60 13.69
CA VAL A 81 2.83 -5.08 14.93
C VAL A 81 2.02 -4.61 16.14
N SER A 82 2.08 -5.35 17.25
CA SER A 82 1.30 -5.00 18.46
C SER A 82 1.80 -3.72 19.13
N ASP A 83 3.12 -3.59 19.29
CA ASP A 83 3.77 -2.38 19.78
C ASP A 83 4.93 -1.95 18.87
N PRO A 84 4.73 -0.93 18.01
CA PRO A 84 5.78 -0.40 17.16
C PRO A 84 7.01 0.08 17.93
N LYS A 85 6.86 0.62 19.14
CA LYS A 85 8.01 1.14 19.91
C LYS A 85 8.93 0.00 20.33
N GLN A 86 8.36 -1.04 20.93
CA GLN A 86 9.12 -2.24 21.27
C GLN A 86 9.68 -2.89 19.99
N TRP A 87 8.87 -3.09 18.96
CA TRP A 87 9.33 -3.72 17.72
C TRP A 87 10.51 -2.99 17.07
N HIS A 88 10.45 -1.66 16.96
CA HIS A 88 11.56 -0.85 16.44
C HIS A 88 12.81 -0.94 17.32
N SER A 89 12.66 -1.04 18.65
CA SER A 89 13.78 -1.21 19.58
C SER A 89 14.54 -2.51 19.32
N GLU A 90 13.81 -3.61 19.14
CA GLU A 90 14.39 -4.90 18.81
C GLU A 90 15.09 -4.86 17.45
N VAL A 91 14.47 -4.30 16.40
CA VAL A 91 15.15 -4.16 15.09
C VAL A 91 16.41 -3.29 15.17
N ILE A 92 16.39 -2.20 15.94
CA ILE A 92 17.59 -1.35 16.10
C ILE A 92 18.70 -2.13 16.82
N LEU A 93 18.37 -2.94 17.82
CA LEU A 93 19.35 -3.76 18.52
C LEU A 93 19.89 -4.91 17.66
N TYR A 94 19.07 -5.52 16.81
CA TYR A 94 19.51 -6.69 16.03
C TYR A 94 19.97 -6.36 14.61
N ASN A 95 19.62 -5.20 14.05
CA ASN A 95 19.78 -4.93 12.61
C ASN A 95 19.96 -3.43 12.26
N LEU A 96 21.05 -2.84 12.77
CA LEU A 96 21.44 -1.42 12.62
C LEU A 96 21.53 -0.91 11.16
N GLU A 97 21.83 -1.78 10.19
CA GLU A 97 21.95 -1.37 8.79
C GLU A 97 20.62 -0.89 8.17
N THR A 98 19.50 -1.25 8.79
CA THR A 98 18.16 -0.97 8.26
C THR A 98 17.71 0.50 8.41
N TYR A 99 18.33 1.28 9.32
CA TYR A 99 17.97 2.69 9.56
C TYR A 99 18.98 3.65 8.91
N SER A 100 18.81 3.90 7.60
CA SER A 100 19.74 4.68 6.76
C SER A 100 20.08 6.09 7.26
N VAL A 101 19.17 6.77 7.96
CA VAL A 101 19.23 8.24 8.15
C VAL A 101 19.77 8.61 9.51
N MET A 102 19.35 7.85 10.52
CA MET A 102 19.75 8.08 11.89
C MET A 102 21.12 7.47 12.16
N SER A 103 21.58 6.49 11.37
CA SER A 103 22.97 6.00 11.47
C SER A 103 23.99 7.11 11.19
N HIS A 104 23.71 8.06 10.28
CA HIS A 104 24.63 9.16 9.96
C HIS A 104 24.63 10.27 11.03
N LEU A 105 23.47 10.68 11.53
CA LEU A 105 23.36 11.65 12.63
C LEU A 105 23.91 11.08 13.94
N PHE A 106 23.74 9.78 14.17
CA PHE A 106 24.26 9.10 15.35
C PHE A 106 25.77 8.86 15.24
N LYS A 107 26.30 8.51 14.06
CA LYS A 107 27.75 8.51 13.78
C LYS A 107 28.37 9.89 13.94
N PHE A 108 27.66 10.96 13.56
CA PHE A 108 28.09 12.35 13.75
C PHE A 108 28.05 12.77 15.23
N TRP A 109 26.99 12.45 15.97
CA TRP A 109 26.90 12.72 17.42
C TRP A 109 27.97 11.95 18.22
N TYR A 110 28.19 10.67 17.87
CA TYR A 110 29.30 9.87 18.42
C TYR A 110 30.66 10.44 18.01
N PHE A 111 30.85 10.93 16.78
CA PHE A 111 32.06 11.63 16.36
C PHE A 111 32.32 12.87 17.24
N CYS A 112 31.30 13.69 17.52
CA CYS A 112 31.41 14.85 18.40
C CYS A 112 31.78 14.48 19.85
N ILE A 113 31.25 13.38 20.39
CA ILE A 113 31.55 12.92 21.76
C ILE A 113 32.92 12.23 21.84
N SER A 114 33.27 11.41 20.85
CA SER A 114 34.55 10.69 20.79
C SER A 114 35.75 11.58 20.46
N HIS A 115 35.54 12.78 19.90
CA HIS A 115 36.62 13.76 19.64
C HIS A 115 36.87 14.73 20.81
N SER A 116 36.13 14.63 21.91
CA SER A 116 36.52 15.27 23.18
C SER A 116 37.56 14.46 23.96
N ILE A 117 37.88 13.23 23.53
CA ILE A 117 38.82 12.34 24.22
C ILE A 117 39.68 11.61 23.17
N PHE A 118 41.00 11.84 23.19
CA PHE A 118 42.07 11.18 22.42
C PHE A 118 42.46 11.77 21.03
N GLY A 119 43.48 12.62 21.02
CA GLY A 119 44.19 13.06 19.81
C GLY A 119 45.68 12.72 19.87
N TYR A 120 46.17 11.84 18.97
CA TYR A 120 47.62 11.82 18.61
C TYR A 120 48.01 11.03 17.34
N HIS A 121 47.19 10.14 16.76
CA HIS A 121 47.66 9.24 15.68
C HIS A 121 47.12 9.48 14.27
N THR A 122 46.30 10.51 14.07
CA THR A 122 45.56 10.69 12.82
C THR A 122 46.33 11.48 11.75
N SER A 123 47.45 12.13 12.05
CA SER A 123 48.09 13.08 11.11
C SER A 123 48.75 12.44 9.87
N LYS A 124 49.26 11.20 9.96
CA LYS A 124 50.20 10.67 8.96
C LYS A 124 49.58 9.94 7.76
N ASN A 125 48.30 9.55 7.84
CA ASN A 125 47.61 8.77 6.79
C ASN A 125 46.82 9.66 5.81
N MET A 126 46.56 10.92 6.18
CA MET A 126 45.89 11.90 5.33
C MET A 126 46.79 12.46 4.21
N GLU A 127 48.11 12.38 4.35
CA GLU A 127 49.08 12.91 3.37
C GLU A 127 49.27 12.00 2.14
N LEU A 128 48.76 10.76 2.14
CA LEU A 128 49.12 9.74 1.14
C LEU A 128 48.03 9.40 0.11
N ASN A 129 46.76 9.81 0.29
CA ASN A 129 45.64 9.41 -0.60
C ASN A 129 44.51 10.47 -0.68
N GLU A 130 44.79 11.61 -1.28
CA GLU A 130 43.90 12.79 -1.32
C GLU A 130 42.69 12.63 -2.26
N ASP A 131 42.84 11.91 -3.37
CA ASP A 131 41.88 11.95 -4.49
C ASP A 131 40.65 11.01 -4.36
N HIS A 132 40.66 10.06 -3.41
CA HIS A 132 39.60 9.05 -3.31
C HIS A 132 38.32 9.56 -2.59
N TYR A 133 38.37 10.73 -1.95
CA TYR A 133 37.28 11.28 -1.11
C TYR A 133 36.74 12.64 -1.60
N ALA A 134 37.07 13.04 -2.83
CA ALA A 134 36.96 14.42 -3.32
C ALA A 134 35.55 14.90 -3.73
N SER A 135 34.49 14.07 -3.82
CA SER A 135 33.23 14.54 -4.44
C SER A 135 32.22 15.22 -3.50
N TRP A 136 32.24 14.97 -2.19
CA TRP A 136 31.26 15.59 -1.27
C TRP A 136 31.84 16.03 0.09
N MET A 137 33.10 15.70 0.39
CA MET A 137 33.80 16.07 1.63
C MET A 137 34.69 17.32 1.50
N VAL A 138 34.81 17.90 0.31
CA VAL A 138 35.63 19.10 0.02
C VAL A 138 35.18 20.36 0.81
N PRO A 139 33.89 20.58 1.13
CA PRO A 139 33.51 21.73 1.97
C PRO A 139 33.68 21.50 3.48
N LEU A 140 33.96 20.27 3.93
CA LEU A 140 33.87 19.87 5.35
C LEU A 140 35.10 19.09 5.88
N GLY A 141 36.26 19.22 5.22
CA GLY A 141 37.55 18.84 5.84
C GLY A 141 38.08 17.44 5.55
N GLY A 142 37.60 16.75 4.52
CA GLY A 142 38.34 15.60 3.94
C GLY A 142 38.57 14.38 4.86
N ALA A 143 39.37 13.44 4.35
CA ALA A 143 39.45 12.04 4.76
C ALA A 143 39.95 11.78 6.20
N LYS A 144 39.08 11.87 7.20
CA LYS A 144 39.35 11.37 8.56
C LYS A 144 38.09 10.89 9.22
N LEU A 145 37.68 9.66 8.93
CA LEU A 145 36.67 8.94 9.70
C LEU A 145 36.65 7.50 9.18
N VAL A 146 37.08 6.55 10.02
CA VAL A 146 36.71 5.12 10.08
C VAL A 146 37.93 4.28 10.51
N HIS A 147 37.83 3.62 11.68
CA HIS A 147 37.95 2.16 11.84
C HIS A 147 37.84 1.77 13.33
N LEU A 148 36.84 0.96 13.68
CA LEU A 148 36.81 0.08 14.87
C LEU A 148 35.71 -1.01 14.68
N PRO A 149 35.86 -2.21 15.29
CA PRO A 149 34.99 -3.36 15.03
C PRO A 149 33.69 -3.31 15.85
N LEU A 150 32.62 -3.86 15.26
CA LEU A 150 31.24 -3.86 15.76
C LEU A 150 30.94 -4.38 17.18
N PRO A 151 31.75 -5.21 17.88
CA PRO A 151 31.34 -5.75 19.19
C PRO A 151 31.30 -4.74 20.35
N LEU A 152 31.88 -3.54 20.20
CA LEU A 152 31.81 -2.46 21.21
C LEU A 152 30.66 -1.46 20.97
N PHE A 153 29.97 -1.55 19.83
CA PHE A 153 28.86 -0.64 19.48
C PHE A 153 27.65 -0.82 20.40
N PHE A 154 27.42 -2.03 20.88
CA PHE A 154 26.30 -2.36 21.76
C PHE A 154 26.40 -1.78 23.17
N TYR A 155 27.62 -1.51 23.66
CA TYR A 155 27.82 -0.89 24.96
C TYR A 155 27.75 0.64 24.94
N CYS A 156 27.80 1.28 23.75
CA CYS A 156 27.87 2.74 23.61
C CYS A 156 26.54 3.41 23.19
N LEU A 157 25.49 2.66 22.86
CA LEU A 157 24.13 3.21 22.80
C LEU A 157 23.67 3.47 24.23
N ASN A 158 23.97 4.66 24.76
CA ASN A 158 23.40 5.11 26.03
C ASN A 158 21.86 4.91 25.95
N PRO A 159 21.22 4.23 26.91
CA PRO A 159 19.76 4.04 26.97
C PRO A 159 18.94 5.29 26.63
N GLU A 160 19.45 6.47 26.98
CA GLU A 160 18.84 7.76 26.66
C GLU A 160 18.75 8.02 25.15
N THR A 161 19.80 7.72 24.39
CA THR A 161 19.83 7.97 22.94
C THR A 161 18.96 6.98 22.18
N LEU A 162 18.92 5.72 22.61
CA LEU A 162 17.99 4.71 22.07
C LEU A 162 16.54 5.13 22.35
N THR A 163 16.26 5.60 23.57
CA THR A 163 14.93 6.08 23.95
C THR A 163 14.52 7.30 23.13
N TYR A 164 15.42 8.25 22.90
CA TYR A 164 15.17 9.41 22.06
C TYR A 164 14.91 9.03 20.60
N LEU A 165 15.70 8.11 20.04
CA LEU A 165 15.54 7.63 18.68
C LEU A 165 14.18 6.93 18.48
N LEU A 166 13.82 6.05 19.40
CA LEU A 166 12.52 5.37 19.40
C LEU A 166 11.37 6.36 19.53
N PHE A 167 11.53 7.34 20.43
CA PHE A 167 10.55 8.42 20.60
C PHE A 167 10.36 9.20 19.29
N GLN A 168 11.43 9.59 18.60
CA GLN A 168 11.32 10.28 17.31
C GLN A 168 10.61 9.43 16.26
N ILE A 169 11.00 8.15 16.11
CA ILE A 169 10.41 7.24 15.11
C ILE A 169 8.90 7.09 15.31
N THR A 170 8.46 6.73 16.52
CA THR A 170 7.04 6.45 16.78
C THR A 170 6.22 7.72 16.91
N GLN A 171 6.75 8.77 17.57
CA GLN A 171 5.99 10.01 17.74
C GLN A 171 5.84 10.78 16.44
N VAL A 172 6.86 10.79 15.58
CA VAL A 172 6.73 11.41 14.26
C VAL A 172 5.70 10.63 13.43
N ALA A 173 5.73 9.29 13.44
CA ALA A 173 4.72 8.50 12.76
C ALA A 173 3.30 8.75 13.28
N ASP A 174 3.09 8.72 14.61
CA ASP A 174 1.78 8.78 15.25
C ASP A 174 1.22 10.21 15.31
N LYS A 175 2.04 11.20 15.68
CA LYS A 175 1.60 12.58 15.92
C LYS A 175 1.67 13.45 14.67
N ILE A 176 2.63 13.21 13.79
CA ILE A 176 2.81 14.00 12.55
C ILE A 176 2.27 13.25 11.34
N GLY A 177 2.64 11.98 11.20
CA GLY A 177 2.25 11.13 10.08
C GLY A 177 0.85 10.54 10.21
N VAL A 178 0.69 9.36 9.60
CA VAL A 178 -0.54 8.57 9.58
C VAL A 178 -0.43 7.30 10.44
N GLY A 179 0.49 7.26 11.40
CA GLY A 179 0.80 6.10 12.25
C GLY A 179 1.61 5.02 11.54
N VAL A 180 2.30 5.37 10.45
CA VAL A 180 3.14 4.45 9.69
C VAL A 180 4.54 5.01 9.55
N HIS A 181 5.54 4.30 10.09
CA HIS A 181 6.94 4.61 9.89
C HIS A 181 7.52 3.80 8.73
N PHE A 182 8.08 4.45 7.70
CA PHE A 182 8.65 3.76 6.55
C PHE A 182 10.18 3.71 6.61
N ASN A 183 10.73 2.51 6.41
CA ASN A 183 12.14 2.26 6.18
C ASN A 183 12.36 1.96 4.69
N PRO A 184 12.81 2.93 3.86
CA PRO A 184 13.09 2.70 2.45
C PRO A 184 14.52 2.21 2.21
N PHE A 185 14.77 1.66 1.01
CA PHE A 185 16.11 1.30 0.52
C PHE A 185 16.80 0.19 1.33
N VAL A 186 16.01 -0.75 1.85
CA VAL A 186 16.52 -1.91 2.59
C VAL A 186 16.86 -3.02 1.59
N THR A 187 18.09 -3.49 1.58
CA THR A 187 18.50 -4.55 0.65
C THR A 187 18.31 -5.92 1.31
N TRP A 188 17.63 -6.83 0.63
CA TRP A 188 17.42 -8.22 1.08
C TRP A 188 17.40 -9.15 -0.13
N ASN A 189 18.26 -10.18 -0.16
CA ASN A 189 18.38 -11.14 -1.28
C ASN A 189 18.40 -10.46 -2.67
N ASP A 190 19.29 -9.48 -2.85
CA ASP A 190 19.43 -8.68 -4.07
C ASP A 190 18.19 -7.87 -4.49
N LYS A 191 17.18 -7.78 -3.62
CA LYS A 191 16.00 -6.94 -3.81
C LYS A 191 16.06 -5.71 -2.92
N MET A 192 15.60 -4.60 -3.48
CA MET A 192 15.39 -3.38 -2.74
C MET A 192 13.97 -3.37 -2.17
N LEU A 193 13.88 -3.23 -0.85
CA LEU A 193 12.63 -3.23 -0.11
C LEU A 193 12.37 -1.86 0.50
N LYS A 194 11.09 -1.59 0.72
CA LYS A 194 10.61 -0.53 1.61
C LYS A 194 9.50 -1.10 2.46
N TYR A 195 9.61 -1.02 3.78
CA TYR A 195 8.56 -1.50 4.66
C TYR A 195 8.03 -0.39 5.57
N GLY A 196 6.71 -0.35 5.72
CA GLY A 196 6.00 0.53 6.64
C GLY A 196 5.57 -0.23 7.87
N VAL A 197 5.94 0.22 9.07
CA VAL A 197 5.54 -0.37 10.34
C VAL A 197 4.37 0.41 10.92
N VAL A 198 3.31 -0.30 11.32
CA VAL A 198 2.08 0.27 11.88
C VAL A 198 1.60 -0.55 13.08
N ARG A 199 0.97 0.12 14.06
CA ARG A 199 0.27 -0.55 15.15
C ARG A 199 -0.95 -1.29 14.62
N LEU A 200 -1.12 -2.57 14.95
CA LEU A 200 -2.27 -3.38 14.49
C LEU A 200 -3.62 -2.73 14.80
N HIS A 201 -3.74 -2.15 16.00
CA HIS A 201 -4.93 -1.40 16.38
C HIS A 201 -5.24 -0.26 15.40
N ASP A 202 -4.27 0.60 15.10
CA ASP A 202 -4.41 1.72 14.15
C ASP A 202 -4.76 1.23 12.74
N LEU A 203 -4.18 0.12 12.29
CA LEU A 203 -4.49 -0.50 11.01
C LEU A 203 -5.98 -0.91 10.95
N VAL A 204 -6.46 -1.65 11.96
CA VAL A 204 -7.86 -2.09 12.05
C VAL A 204 -8.82 -0.90 12.14
N GLN A 205 -8.48 0.12 12.96
CA GLN A 205 -9.29 1.34 13.08
C GLN A 205 -9.40 2.06 11.74
N ASP A 206 -8.31 2.20 10.97
CA ASP A 206 -8.36 2.86 9.67
C ASP A 206 -9.19 2.05 8.65
N VAL A 207 -9.05 0.71 8.64
CA VAL A 207 -9.83 -0.21 7.78
C VAL A 207 -11.33 -0.11 8.07
N LEU A 208 -11.73 -0.09 9.34
CA LEU A 208 -13.14 -0.07 9.74
C LEU A 208 -13.79 1.31 9.67
N HIS A 209 -13.05 2.39 9.98
CA HIS A 209 -13.62 3.71 10.20
C HIS A 209 -13.22 4.76 9.17
N TRP A 210 -12.20 4.50 8.34
CA TRP A 210 -11.67 5.48 7.38
C TRP A 210 -11.24 6.79 8.06
N GLU A 211 -10.58 6.67 9.20
CA GLU A 211 -10.14 7.84 9.97
C GLU A 211 -9.07 8.64 9.23
N ARG A 212 -8.04 7.94 8.74
CA ARG A 212 -6.94 8.49 7.95
C ARG A 212 -7.11 8.14 6.47
N PHE A 213 -7.84 7.08 6.14
CA PHE A 213 -8.04 6.55 4.79
C PHE A 213 -6.72 6.26 4.04
N TYR A 214 -5.64 6.00 4.79
CA TYR A 214 -4.31 5.78 4.21
C TYR A 214 -4.08 4.29 3.96
N LEU A 215 -4.31 3.47 4.99
CA LEU A 215 -4.14 2.03 4.94
C LEU A 215 -5.39 1.37 4.37
N SER A 216 -6.59 1.83 4.76
CA SER A 216 -7.84 1.31 4.19
C SER A 216 -7.90 1.50 2.68
N GLY A 217 -7.53 2.69 2.20
CA GLY A 217 -7.40 2.98 0.78
C GLY A 217 -6.39 2.04 0.10
N ARG A 218 -5.28 1.69 0.76
CA ARG A 218 -4.32 0.70 0.22
C ARG A 218 -4.91 -0.70 0.13
N LEU A 219 -5.65 -1.14 1.14
CA LEU A 219 -6.28 -2.47 1.24
C LEU A 219 -7.58 -2.61 0.43
N GLN A 220 -8.08 -1.53 -0.19
CA GLN A 220 -9.10 -1.57 -1.24
C GLN A 220 -8.55 -1.95 -2.62
N LYS A 221 -7.24 -2.17 -2.74
CA LYS A 221 -6.54 -2.58 -3.97
C LYS A 221 -5.84 -3.92 -3.75
N PRO A 222 -5.61 -4.71 -4.80
CA PRO A 222 -4.94 -6.00 -4.68
C PRO A 222 -3.59 -5.91 -3.95
N VAL A 223 -3.42 -6.75 -2.94
CA VAL A 223 -2.19 -6.96 -2.15
C VAL A 223 -1.95 -8.46 -2.02
N HIS A 224 -0.70 -8.88 -1.83
CA HIS A 224 -0.44 -10.25 -1.38
C HIS A 224 -0.21 -10.24 0.12
N ILE A 225 -1.06 -10.95 0.85
CA ILE A 225 -0.95 -11.12 2.30
C ILE A 225 0.07 -12.23 2.56
N LEU A 226 1.11 -11.92 3.32
CA LEU A 226 2.16 -12.87 3.71
C LEU A 226 1.94 -13.43 5.12
N VAL A 227 1.35 -12.62 6.01
CA VAL A 227 1.01 -12.95 7.40
C VAL A 227 -0.31 -12.29 7.75
N ASP A 228 -1.21 -13.01 8.40
CA ASP A 228 -2.49 -12.48 8.89
C ASP A 228 -2.96 -13.25 10.13
N ASN A 229 -2.44 -12.88 11.30
CA ASN A 229 -2.74 -13.60 12.55
C ASN A 229 -4.02 -13.10 13.24
N LEU A 230 -4.66 -12.05 12.70
CA LEU A 230 -5.84 -11.39 13.28
C LEU A 230 -7.04 -11.38 12.33
N ASP A 231 -7.01 -12.21 11.29
CA ASP A 231 -8.04 -12.28 10.24
C ASP A 231 -8.38 -10.89 9.66
N ILE A 232 -7.35 -10.06 9.45
CA ILE A 232 -7.50 -8.73 8.84
C ILE A 232 -8.10 -8.85 7.43
N GLY A 233 -7.88 -9.95 6.73
CA GLY A 233 -8.59 -10.29 5.50
C GLY A 233 -10.12 -10.23 5.64
N ASP A 234 -10.65 -10.81 6.72
CA ASP A 234 -12.08 -10.81 7.01
C ASP A 234 -12.56 -9.44 7.44
N VAL A 235 -11.80 -8.74 8.29
CA VAL A 235 -12.09 -7.34 8.67
C VAL A 235 -12.13 -6.43 7.44
N ASN A 236 -11.24 -6.67 6.48
CA ASN A 236 -11.16 -5.90 5.24
C ASN A 236 -12.40 -6.09 4.34
N SER A 237 -13.19 -7.14 4.51
CA SER A 237 -14.46 -7.31 3.78
C SER A 237 -15.42 -6.13 4.00
N VAL A 238 -15.44 -5.57 5.21
CA VAL A 238 -16.24 -4.37 5.54
C VAL A 238 -15.72 -3.16 4.76
N ASN A 239 -14.41 -3.00 4.69
CA ASN A 239 -13.76 -1.93 3.92
C ASN A 239 -14.02 -2.05 2.41
N LEU A 240 -13.96 -3.27 1.86
CA LEU A 240 -14.26 -3.54 0.46
C LEU A 240 -15.73 -3.23 0.12
N ARG A 241 -16.68 -3.69 0.96
CA ARG A 241 -18.10 -3.38 0.80
C ARG A 241 -18.35 -1.87 0.83
N ALA A 242 -17.77 -1.17 1.80
CA ALA A 242 -17.88 0.28 1.92
C ALA A 242 -17.29 1.01 0.69
N ALA A 243 -16.19 0.50 0.13
CA ALA A 243 -15.56 1.06 -1.06
C ALA A 243 -16.45 0.90 -2.30
N VAL A 244 -17.11 -0.26 -2.46
CA VAL A 244 -18.14 -0.46 -3.49
C VAL A 244 -19.26 0.56 -3.30
N SER A 245 -19.79 0.72 -2.08
CA SER A 245 -20.87 1.67 -1.84
C SER A 245 -20.49 3.11 -2.17
N ALA A 246 -19.28 3.53 -1.76
CA ALA A 246 -18.74 4.85 -2.07
C ALA A 246 -18.55 5.05 -3.58
N ALA A 247 -18.05 4.03 -4.29
CA ALA A 247 -17.88 4.11 -5.74
C ALA A 247 -19.23 4.20 -6.46
N LEU A 248 -20.21 3.39 -6.06
CA LEU A 248 -21.57 3.41 -6.63
C LEU A 248 -22.22 4.77 -6.48
N LEU A 249 -22.13 5.42 -5.30
CA LEU A 249 -22.63 6.78 -5.09
C LEU A 249 -22.05 7.81 -6.08
N LEU A 250 -20.82 7.59 -6.55
CA LEU A 250 -20.11 8.49 -7.47
C LEU A 250 -20.24 8.11 -8.94
N LEU A 251 -20.74 6.91 -9.24
CA LEU A 251 -20.91 6.41 -10.60
C LEU A 251 -22.29 6.79 -11.17
N PRO A 252 -22.40 6.96 -12.49
CA PRO A 252 -23.68 7.14 -13.17
C PRO A 252 -24.55 5.87 -13.09
N SER A 253 -25.78 5.95 -13.60
CA SER A 253 -26.73 4.83 -13.59
C SER A 253 -26.28 3.61 -14.41
N LYS A 254 -25.39 3.79 -15.40
CA LYS A 254 -24.80 2.73 -16.23
C LYS A 254 -23.29 2.88 -16.30
N PHE A 255 -22.56 1.80 -16.06
CA PHE A 255 -21.10 1.79 -16.02
C PHE A 255 -20.56 0.36 -16.25
N THR A 256 -19.26 0.22 -16.50
CA THR A 256 -18.58 -1.07 -16.67
C THR A 256 -17.87 -1.52 -15.39
N GLU A 257 -17.44 -2.79 -15.31
CA GLU A 257 -16.56 -3.24 -14.22
C GLU A 257 -15.26 -2.42 -14.15
N GLU A 258 -14.70 -2.02 -15.30
CA GLU A 258 -13.50 -1.18 -15.35
C GLU A 258 -13.75 0.19 -14.72
N ASP A 259 -14.90 0.82 -15.01
CA ASP A 259 -15.30 2.08 -14.38
C ASP A 259 -15.44 1.93 -12.87
N LEU A 260 -16.03 0.83 -12.42
CA LEU A 260 -16.19 0.55 -10.99
C LEU A 260 -14.84 0.40 -10.29
N TYR A 261 -13.95 -0.47 -10.78
CA TYR A 261 -12.64 -0.68 -10.17
C TYR A 261 -11.78 0.56 -10.24
N SER A 262 -11.88 1.33 -11.34
CA SER A 262 -11.24 2.64 -11.47
C SER A 262 -11.76 3.62 -10.45
N LYS A 263 -13.09 3.66 -10.22
CA LYS A 263 -13.69 4.54 -9.22
C LYS A 263 -13.23 4.16 -7.82
N ILE A 264 -13.26 2.88 -7.45
CA ILE A 264 -12.80 2.38 -6.16
C ILE A 264 -11.32 2.73 -5.95
N CYS A 265 -10.46 2.41 -6.93
CA CYS A 265 -9.04 2.73 -6.88
C CYS A 265 -8.79 4.23 -6.71
N SER A 266 -9.58 5.06 -7.41
CA SER A 266 -9.47 6.53 -7.36
C SER A 266 -9.77 7.12 -5.99
N LEU A 267 -10.59 6.47 -5.14
CA LEU A 267 -10.93 6.97 -3.80
C LEU A 267 -9.67 7.32 -3.00
N SER A 268 -8.67 6.43 -3.04
CA SER A 268 -7.39 6.58 -2.33
C SER A 268 -6.45 7.65 -2.91
N TYR A 269 -6.78 8.21 -4.08
CA TYR A 269 -6.04 9.28 -4.75
C TYR A 269 -6.83 10.60 -4.78
N MET A 270 -8.09 10.60 -4.34
CA MET A 270 -8.93 11.80 -4.33
C MET A 270 -8.36 12.85 -3.39
N GLY A 271 -7.72 13.88 -3.94
CA GLY A 271 -7.06 14.92 -3.13
C GLY A 271 -5.68 14.53 -2.60
N ASP A 272 -5.12 13.40 -3.03
CA ASP A 272 -3.74 13.01 -2.72
C ASP A 272 -2.79 14.04 -3.34
N LEU A 273 -2.03 14.74 -2.48
CA LEU A 273 -1.13 15.80 -2.92
C LEU A 273 -0.05 15.26 -3.86
N ARG A 274 0.33 13.98 -3.73
CA ARG A 274 1.34 13.35 -4.60
C ARG A 274 0.86 13.28 -6.04
N MET A 275 -0.46 13.23 -6.29
CA MET A 275 -1.00 13.26 -7.66
C MET A 275 -0.79 14.62 -8.35
N LEU A 276 -0.52 15.69 -7.60
CA LEU A 276 -0.26 17.02 -8.16
C LEU A 276 1.18 17.15 -8.68
N PHE A 277 2.16 16.53 -8.01
CA PHE A 277 3.57 16.79 -8.29
C PHE A 277 4.47 15.54 -8.45
N ALA A 278 4.06 14.35 -8.02
CA ALA A 278 4.94 13.18 -7.91
C ALA A 278 4.40 11.87 -8.53
N GLU A 279 3.14 11.79 -8.93
CA GLU A 279 2.55 10.58 -9.48
C GLU A 279 2.01 10.79 -10.90
N ASP A 280 1.89 9.69 -11.64
CA ASP A 280 1.34 9.71 -13.00
C ASP A 280 -0.18 9.97 -13.01
N LYS A 281 -0.66 10.82 -13.93
CA LYS A 281 -2.08 11.14 -14.11
C LYS A 281 -2.91 9.90 -14.50
N ASN A 282 -2.32 8.97 -15.26
CA ASN A 282 -2.98 7.74 -15.69
C ASN A 282 -2.79 6.58 -14.71
N LYS A 283 -2.27 6.84 -13.51
CA LYS A 283 -1.88 5.80 -12.55
C LYS A 283 -3.04 4.89 -12.14
N VAL A 284 -4.23 5.45 -11.92
CA VAL A 284 -5.42 4.67 -11.55
C VAL A 284 -5.75 3.66 -12.64
N LYS A 285 -5.84 4.13 -13.90
CA LYS A 285 -6.12 3.29 -15.07
C LYS A 285 -5.08 2.19 -15.24
N ARG A 286 -3.78 2.53 -15.16
CA ARG A 286 -2.68 1.57 -15.26
C ARG A 286 -2.69 0.50 -14.15
N ILE A 287 -3.13 0.85 -12.94
CA ILE A 287 -3.29 -0.12 -11.84
C ILE A 287 -4.43 -1.09 -12.14
N VAL A 288 -5.58 -0.58 -12.56
CA VAL A 288 -6.77 -1.40 -12.81
C VAL A 288 -6.57 -2.31 -14.02
N GLU A 289 -6.10 -1.77 -15.16
CA GLU A 289 -5.82 -2.58 -16.35
C GLU A 289 -4.77 -3.66 -16.07
N GLY A 290 -3.70 -3.32 -15.34
CA GLY A 290 -2.62 -4.24 -15.03
C GLY A 290 -2.99 -5.34 -14.01
N GLN A 291 -4.08 -5.17 -13.25
CA GLN A 291 -4.51 -6.09 -12.19
C GLN A 291 -6.00 -6.42 -12.26
N PHE A 292 -6.62 -6.30 -13.43
CA PHE A 292 -8.08 -6.38 -13.58
C PHE A 292 -8.66 -7.67 -13.01
N GLY A 293 -8.05 -8.82 -13.32
CA GLY A 293 -8.49 -10.12 -12.80
C GLY A 293 -8.44 -10.21 -11.27
N LEU A 294 -7.46 -9.56 -10.62
CA LEU A 294 -7.38 -9.51 -9.16
C LEU A 294 -8.47 -8.63 -8.57
N PHE A 295 -8.73 -7.45 -9.16
CA PHE A 295 -9.86 -6.60 -8.76
C PHE A 295 -11.19 -7.36 -8.90
N GLN A 296 -11.40 -8.03 -10.04
CA GLN A 296 -12.59 -8.82 -10.27
C GLN A 296 -12.75 -9.93 -9.22
N SER A 297 -11.69 -10.68 -8.92
CA SER A 297 -11.74 -11.72 -7.87
C SER A 297 -12.09 -11.16 -6.49
N MET A 298 -11.53 -9.99 -6.14
CA MET A 298 -11.70 -9.34 -4.85
C MET A 298 -13.11 -8.77 -4.67
N TYR A 299 -13.71 -8.23 -5.73
CA TYR A 299 -15.01 -7.54 -5.65
C TYR A 299 -16.21 -8.40 -6.06
N ARG A 300 -16.02 -9.51 -6.78
CA ARG A 300 -17.10 -10.39 -7.24
C ARG A 300 -18.06 -10.86 -6.14
N PRO A 301 -17.62 -11.22 -4.92
CA PRO A 301 -18.55 -11.62 -3.85
C PRO A 301 -19.54 -10.51 -3.49
N PHE A 302 -19.05 -9.26 -3.40
CA PHE A 302 -19.88 -8.10 -3.08
C PHE A 302 -20.79 -7.74 -4.26
N LEU A 303 -20.30 -7.84 -5.49
CA LEU A 303 -21.15 -7.60 -6.67
C LEU A 303 -22.34 -8.56 -6.75
N LYS A 304 -22.11 -9.85 -6.47
CA LYS A 304 -23.18 -10.85 -6.36
C LYS A 304 -24.15 -10.55 -5.20
N GLU A 305 -23.63 -10.08 -4.07
CA GLU A 305 -24.46 -9.64 -2.92
C GLU A 305 -25.40 -8.50 -3.33
N TYR A 306 -24.90 -7.54 -4.11
CA TYR A 306 -25.69 -6.38 -4.56
C TYR A 306 -26.68 -6.75 -5.67
N GLU A 307 -26.32 -7.68 -6.56
CA GLU A 307 -27.24 -8.25 -7.55
C GLU A 307 -28.41 -8.98 -6.88
N ALA A 308 -28.11 -9.83 -5.88
CA ALA A 308 -29.12 -10.57 -5.13
C ALA A 308 -30.06 -9.68 -4.31
N LYS A 309 -29.61 -8.46 -3.96
CA LYS A 309 -30.41 -7.42 -3.30
C LYS A 309 -31.13 -6.49 -4.28
N GLU A 310 -31.08 -6.80 -5.58
CA GLU A 310 -31.66 -5.99 -6.67
C GLU A 310 -31.10 -4.55 -6.74
N LEU A 311 -29.90 -4.33 -6.20
CA LEU A 311 -29.24 -3.02 -6.20
C LEU A 311 -28.46 -2.79 -7.51
N LEU A 312 -28.02 -3.87 -8.15
CA LEU A 312 -27.31 -3.89 -9.43
C LEU A 312 -27.97 -4.88 -10.38
N THR A 313 -27.98 -4.55 -11.67
CA THR A 313 -28.38 -5.46 -12.76
C THR A 313 -27.23 -5.60 -13.75
N PHE A 314 -26.90 -6.85 -14.11
CA PHE A 314 -25.85 -7.15 -15.08
C PHE A 314 -26.46 -7.47 -16.44
N SER A 315 -25.95 -6.80 -17.49
CA SER A 315 -26.37 -7.06 -18.88
C SER A 315 -25.76 -8.37 -19.39
N LEU A 316 -26.47 -9.09 -20.27
CA LEU A 316 -25.99 -10.34 -20.88
C LEU A 316 -24.71 -10.12 -21.73
N PRO A 317 -23.84 -11.14 -21.88
CA PRO A 317 -22.50 -11.02 -22.45
C PRO A 317 -22.39 -10.69 -23.96
N ASN A 318 -23.51 -10.47 -24.65
CA ASN A 318 -23.53 -10.38 -26.12
C ASN A 318 -23.08 -9.01 -26.67
N SER A 319 -22.72 -8.05 -25.82
CA SER A 319 -22.02 -6.82 -26.22
C SER A 319 -20.63 -6.81 -25.61
N HIS A 320 -19.61 -6.41 -26.37
CA HIS A 320 -18.18 -6.43 -26.01
C HIS A 320 -17.75 -5.63 -24.76
N GLN A 321 -18.69 -5.17 -23.93
CA GLN A 321 -18.48 -4.71 -22.56
C GLN A 321 -19.71 -5.12 -21.74
N ALA A 322 -19.49 -5.82 -20.62
CA ALA A 322 -20.54 -6.06 -19.63
C ALA A 322 -20.96 -4.71 -19.04
N ASN A 323 -22.21 -4.32 -19.28
CA ASN A 323 -22.79 -3.10 -18.74
C ASN A 323 -23.51 -3.42 -17.42
N ILE A 324 -23.08 -2.79 -16.34
CA ILE A 324 -23.74 -2.80 -15.04
C ILE A 324 -24.67 -1.60 -14.99
N SER A 325 -25.91 -1.83 -14.57
CA SER A 325 -26.84 -0.75 -14.23
C SER A 325 -27.17 -0.76 -12.74
N GLN A 326 -27.37 0.43 -12.18
CA GLN A 326 -27.76 0.61 -10.78
C GLN A 326 -29.00 1.48 -10.68
N ASP A 327 -29.81 1.20 -9.66
CA ASP A 327 -30.93 2.07 -9.30
C ASP A 327 -30.41 3.41 -8.74
N SER A 328 -31.02 4.51 -9.18
CA SER A 328 -30.76 5.86 -8.70
C SER A 328 -31.79 6.37 -7.69
N SER A 329 -32.65 5.49 -7.17
CA SER A 329 -33.65 5.84 -6.17
C SER A 329 -33.03 6.37 -4.86
N LEU A 330 -33.86 7.10 -4.11
CA LEU A 330 -33.47 7.61 -2.81
C LEU A 330 -33.26 6.46 -1.80
N SER A 331 -34.09 5.42 -1.85
CA SER A 331 -33.94 4.20 -1.03
C SER A 331 -32.58 3.54 -1.25
N MET A 332 -32.18 3.38 -2.51
CA MET A 332 -30.85 2.87 -2.86
C MET A 332 -29.75 3.76 -2.28
N THR A 333 -29.91 5.08 -2.43
CA THR A 333 -28.94 6.06 -1.89
C THR A 333 -28.79 5.91 -0.37
N HIS A 334 -29.89 5.74 0.38
CA HIS A 334 -29.86 5.48 1.82
C HIS A 334 -29.11 4.18 2.15
N SER A 335 -29.36 3.10 1.41
CA SER A 335 -28.67 1.81 1.59
C SER A 335 -27.15 1.91 1.35
N LEU A 336 -26.73 2.64 0.31
CA LEU A 336 -25.31 2.92 0.05
C LEU A 336 -24.69 3.73 1.17
N VAL A 337 -25.35 4.81 1.60
CA VAL A 337 -24.85 5.67 2.67
C VAL A 337 -24.76 4.89 3.98
N HIS A 338 -25.73 4.03 4.29
CA HIS A 338 -25.71 3.18 5.49
C HIS A 338 -24.52 2.22 5.52
N SER A 339 -24.10 1.74 4.35
CA SER A 339 -22.95 0.84 4.18
C SER A 339 -21.60 1.56 4.28
N LEU A 340 -21.57 2.90 4.33
CA LEU A 340 -20.36 3.67 4.57
C LEU A 340 -19.91 3.58 6.05
N PRO A 341 -18.61 3.77 6.32
CA PRO A 341 -18.09 3.70 7.69
C PRO A 341 -18.75 4.71 8.64
N PRO A 342 -18.91 4.36 9.93
CA PRO A 342 -19.61 5.21 10.90
C PRO A 342 -19.09 6.65 10.96
N LEU A 343 -17.77 6.84 10.89
CA LEU A 343 -17.16 8.16 10.93
C LEU A 343 -17.51 9.01 9.68
N VAL A 344 -17.61 8.37 8.51
CA VAL A 344 -18.02 9.04 7.27
C VAL A 344 -19.49 9.44 7.37
N ARG A 345 -20.35 8.53 7.81
CA ARG A 345 -21.78 8.79 8.01
C ARG A 345 -22.01 9.93 8.99
N ARG A 346 -21.35 9.93 10.15
CA ARG A 346 -21.42 11.03 11.13
C ARG A 346 -20.97 12.36 10.54
N LYS A 347 -19.88 12.38 9.77
CA LYS A 347 -19.41 13.60 9.07
C LYS A 347 -20.40 14.07 8.00
N MET A 348 -21.15 13.17 7.38
CA MET A 348 -22.23 13.51 6.45
C MET A 348 -23.44 14.07 7.21
N GLY A 349 -23.86 13.42 8.31
CA GLY A 349 -24.97 13.87 9.17
C GLY A 349 -24.77 15.28 9.72
N MET A 350 -23.57 15.61 10.22
CA MET A 350 -23.23 16.98 10.64
C MET A 350 -23.36 18.05 9.54
N LYS A 351 -23.39 17.66 8.26
CA LYS A 351 -23.50 18.59 7.12
C LYS A 351 -24.88 18.60 6.47
N LEU A 352 -25.51 17.43 6.38
CA LEU A 352 -26.78 17.24 5.67
C LEU A 352 -27.98 17.21 6.62
N GLY A 353 -27.73 17.14 7.94
CA GLY A 353 -28.75 16.90 8.95
C GLY A 353 -28.80 15.42 9.37
N GLU A 354 -29.31 15.20 10.57
CA GLU A 354 -29.53 13.87 11.13
C GLU A 354 -30.97 13.74 11.60
N MET A 355 -31.55 12.55 11.40
CA MET A 355 -32.81 12.16 11.99
C MET A 355 -32.58 11.03 13.00
N GLN A 356 -33.27 11.10 14.13
CA GLN A 356 -33.28 10.04 15.11
C GLN A 356 -34.34 9.01 14.72
N VAL A 357 -33.90 7.78 14.44
CA VAL A 357 -34.77 6.63 14.20
C VAL A 357 -34.71 5.74 15.43
N LEU A 358 -35.84 5.60 16.12
CA LEU A 358 -35.97 4.56 17.15
C LEU A 358 -36.13 3.22 16.46
N LYS A 359 -35.25 2.27 16.76
CA LYS A 359 -35.49 0.86 16.41
C LYS A 359 -36.36 0.20 17.48
N ASP A 360 -37.07 -0.85 17.10
CA ASP A 360 -37.88 -1.69 18.01
C ASP A 360 -37.07 -2.24 19.20
N SER A 361 -35.74 -2.31 19.07
CA SER A 361 -34.79 -2.64 20.14
C SER A 361 -34.55 -1.55 21.20
N GLY A 362 -35.21 -0.38 21.10
CA GLY A 362 -35.03 0.77 21.99
C GLY A 362 -33.74 1.59 21.74
N ARG A 363 -32.92 1.21 20.76
CA ARG A 363 -31.71 1.96 20.36
C ARG A 363 -32.08 3.11 19.42
N VAL A 364 -31.61 4.31 19.75
CA VAL A 364 -31.68 5.49 18.86
C VAL A 364 -30.55 5.40 17.83
N LEU A 365 -30.93 5.32 16.55
CA LEU A 365 -29.98 5.40 15.44
C LEU A 365 -30.04 6.79 14.82
N HIS A 366 -28.88 7.43 14.67
CA HIS A 366 -28.75 8.66 13.89
C HIS A 366 -28.59 8.29 12.42
N GLU A 367 -29.60 8.60 11.62
CA GLU A 367 -29.55 8.43 10.16
C GLU A 367 -29.28 9.77 9.49
N VAL A 368 -28.46 9.74 8.44
CA VAL A 368 -28.16 10.92 7.63
C VAL A 368 -29.41 11.26 6.82
N VAL A 369 -29.87 12.51 6.91
CA VAL A 369 -30.95 13.01 6.05
C VAL A 369 -30.38 13.21 4.64
N ILE A 370 -31.02 12.61 3.64
CA ILE A 370 -30.57 12.65 2.25
C ILE A 370 -31.69 13.27 1.41
N GLY A 371 -31.45 14.47 0.87
CA GLY A 371 -32.39 15.13 -0.04
C GLY A 371 -32.29 14.62 -1.47
N SER A 372 -31.06 14.31 -1.92
CA SER A 372 -30.83 13.65 -3.21
C SER A 372 -29.54 12.83 -3.25
N ARG A 373 -29.42 11.99 -4.28
CA ARG A 373 -28.21 11.22 -4.55
C ARG A 373 -26.99 12.10 -4.78
N GLU A 374 -27.15 13.19 -5.54
CA GLU A 374 -26.08 14.13 -5.87
C GLU A 374 -25.56 14.83 -4.61
N GLU A 375 -26.46 15.17 -3.68
CA GLU A 375 -26.11 15.78 -2.40
C GLU A 375 -25.29 14.82 -1.53
N ALA A 376 -25.76 13.58 -1.37
CA ALA A 376 -25.03 12.54 -0.64
C ALA A 376 -23.65 12.26 -1.26
N ALA A 377 -23.59 12.11 -2.59
CA ALA A 377 -22.37 11.88 -3.35
C ALA A 377 -21.36 13.03 -3.18
N LYS A 378 -21.80 14.28 -3.33
CA LYS A 378 -20.95 15.47 -3.13
C LYS A 378 -20.44 15.58 -1.69
N SER A 379 -21.30 15.32 -0.70
CA SER A 379 -20.92 15.37 0.71
C SER A 379 -19.87 14.33 1.05
N MET A 380 -20.11 13.07 0.66
CA MET A 380 -19.17 11.96 0.82
C MET A 380 -17.85 12.24 0.10
N GLN A 381 -17.89 12.67 -1.16
CA GLN A 381 -16.71 13.03 -1.96
C GLN A 381 -15.86 14.10 -1.26
N LYS A 382 -16.48 15.15 -0.71
CA LYS A 382 -15.77 16.21 0.01
C LYS A 382 -15.10 15.70 1.29
N ILE A 383 -15.73 14.75 2.00
CA ILE A 383 -15.21 14.14 3.22
C ILE A 383 -14.00 13.26 2.91
N ILE A 384 -14.11 12.35 1.94
CA ILE A 384 -13.02 11.46 1.52
C ILE A 384 -11.85 12.29 0.99
N ARG A 385 -12.12 13.26 0.10
CA ARG A 385 -11.09 14.14 -0.48
C ARG A 385 -10.28 14.87 0.59
N ARG A 386 -10.95 15.43 1.60
CA ARG A 386 -10.27 16.13 2.71
C ARG A 386 -9.44 15.16 3.54
N THR A 387 -9.98 13.98 3.84
CA THR A 387 -9.30 12.96 4.64
C THR A 387 -8.01 12.48 3.95
N VAL A 388 -8.09 12.13 2.67
CA VAL A 388 -6.94 11.72 1.85
C VAL A 388 -5.91 12.85 1.73
N MET A 389 -6.34 14.08 1.49
CA MET A 389 -5.44 15.23 1.40
C MET A 389 -4.64 15.44 2.69
N VAL A 390 -5.32 15.44 3.83
CA VAL A 390 -4.68 15.62 5.15
C VAL A 390 -3.70 14.49 5.41
N SER A 391 -4.10 13.24 5.17
CA SER A 391 -3.22 12.07 5.37
C SER A 391 -2.02 12.08 4.44
N SER A 392 -2.20 12.47 3.17
CA SER A 392 -1.10 12.61 2.21
C SER A 392 -0.11 13.70 2.65
N ALA A 393 -0.59 14.85 3.13
CA ALA A 393 0.26 15.94 3.59
C ALA A 393 1.06 15.52 4.83
N ARG A 394 0.36 14.98 5.83
CA ARG A 394 0.95 14.46 7.07
C ARG A 394 2.03 13.42 6.81
N GLN A 395 1.76 12.47 5.90
CA GLN A 395 2.73 11.45 5.59
C GLN A 395 3.93 11.97 4.78
N ALA A 396 3.73 12.97 3.92
CA ALA A 396 4.85 13.62 3.23
C ALA A 396 5.78 14.33 4.23
N VAL A 397 5.22 15.07 5.18
CA VAL A 397 5.97 15.75 6.25
C VAL A 397 6.68 14.73 7.15
N SER A 398 5.96 13.71 7.63
CA SER A 398 6.54 12.63 8.43
C SER A 398 7.67 11.91 7.71
N GLY A 399 7.49 11.61 6.41
CA GLY A 399 8.50 10.98 5.58
C GLY A 399 9.74 11.86 5.42
N PHE A 400 9.58 13.17 5.26
CA PHE A 400 10.70 14.10 5.21
C PHE A 400 11.50 14.16 6.51
N LEU A 401 10.80 14.20 7.66
CA LEU A 401 11.44 14.27 8.98
C LEU A 401 12.17 12.97 9.36
N THR A 402 11.61 11.81 8.99
CA THR A 402 12.15 10.49 9.35
C THR A 402 13.20 9.98 8.37
N ALA A 403 12.99 10.15 7.06
CA ALA A 403 13.92 9.70 6.04
C ALA A 403 15.07 10.70 5.81
N GLY A 404 15.05 11.88 6.41
CA GLY A 404 16.04 12.92 6.17
C GLY A 404 15.99 13.50 4.75
N GLY A 405 16.48 14.73 4.59
CA GLY A 405 16.35 15.48 3.34
C GLY A 405 16.84 14.72 2.10
N VAL A 406 17.96 13.98 2.21
CA VAL A 406 18.58 13.28 1.08
C VAL A 406 17.75 12.09 0.58
N ASN A 407 17.32 11.17 1.46
CA ASN A 407 16.54 10.00 1.02
C ASN A 407 15.12 10.39 0.63
N ALA A 408 14.52 11.37 1.31
CA ALA A 408 13.23 11.93 0.92
C ALA A 408 13.30 12.56 -0.49
N THR A 409 14.35 13.34 -0.78
CA THR A 409 14.58 13.94 -2.09
C THR A 409 14.85 12.88 -3.16
N ARG A 410 15.67 11.86 -2.87
CA ARG A 410 15.93 10.74 -3.80
C ARG A 410 14.65 9.98 -4.15
N TYR A 411 13.83 9.66 -3.15
CA TYR A 411 12.55 8.98 -3.37
C TYR A 411 11.59 9.83 -4.20
N LEU A 412 11.47 11.13 -3.88
CA LEU A 412 10.64 12.08 -4.62
C LEU A 412 11.12 12.22 -6.08
N ALA A 413 12.42 12.36 -6.31
CA ALA A 413 13.01 12.46 -7.65
C ALA A 413 12.70 11.22 -8.49
N ASN A 414 12.78 10.01 -7.91
CA ASN A 414 12.42 8.77 -8.59
C ASN A 414 10.94 8.73 -9.00
N LYS A 415 10.06 9.29 -8.18
CA LYS A 415 8.61 9.39 -8.44
C LYS A 415 8.29 10.41 -9.53
N VAL A 416 8.87 11.60 -9.43
CA VAL A 416 8.77 12.65 -10.47
C VAL A 416 9.29 12.14 -11.81
N ARG A 417 10.44 11.46 -11.83
CA ARG A 417 11.00 10.85 -13.05
C ARG A 417 10.03 9.86 -13.70
N LYS A 418 9.38 8.99 -12.90
CA LYS A 418 8.35 8.06 -13.40
C LYS A 418 7.14 8.80 -13.95
N ALA A 419 6.73 9.90 -13.33
CA ALA A 419 5.61 10.73 -13.79
C ALA A 419 5.93 11.54 -15.05
N TRP A 420 7.19 11.95 -15.26
CA TRP A 420 7.64 12.57 -16.50
C TRP A 420 7.66 11.59 -17.66
N LYS A 421 8.26 10.39 -17.46
CA LYS A 421 8.30 9.33 -18.47
C LYS A 421 6.93 8.84 -18.95
N SER A 422 5.86 9.06 -18.19
CA SER A 422 4.50 8.71 -18.62
C SER A 422 3.78 9.83 -19.38
N ARG A 423 4.36 11.03 -19.47
CA ARG A 423 3.82 12.19 -20.19
C ARG A 423 4.47 12.43 -21.54
N THR A 424 5.73 11.99 -21.69
CA THR A 424 6.45 11.84 -22.97
C THR A 424 6.09 10.52 -23.60
#